data_AF-E4WYT9-F1
#
_entry.id   AF-E4WYT9-F1
#
_cell.length_a   1.000
_cell.length_b   1.000
_cell.length_c   1.000
_cell.angle_alpha   90.00
_cell.angle_beta   90.00
_cell.angle_gamma   90.00
#
_symmetry.space_group_name_H-M   'P 1'
#
loop_
_entity.id
_entity.type
_entity.pdbx_description
1 polymer ?
#
loop_
_entity_poly.entity_id
_entity_poly.type
_entity_poly.pdbx_seq_one_letter_code
_entity_poly.pdbx_strand_id
1 'polypeptide(L)'
;MYSKRHYLAKNLLETEQKYFHQLRALERVNSSFRQNIKAYKSKSLIKENECQIIFFRIPDLTRNQNEIVKKLTLKLRDWSTDSTFTDIIWLIKENLKLYEEYINNYTRARMLLDHLIKTKQGDRLADLLKVSITETREKDIMVQDLLYKPVDRMTHHISVLDDIIRHTPSTHNDYDKLRSYQSEFWRVLATVNKGHVSKGTRKVQEKEIIKSGYVTEEISDTEKKLRYVILSNEMILCMKPTNMKKRELDVKWFIPLNNVNVQLRETKEQISMAKKTRMNQLDKEIVELNQEISKHSSEEKD
;
A
#
# COMPACT_ATOMS: atom_id res chain seq x y z
N MET A 1 18.07 -13.22 20.18
CA MET A 1 17.98 -12.12 19.19
C MET A 1 16.57 -12.10 18.63
N TYR A 2 15.86 -10.98 18.72
CA TYR A 2 14.50 -10.88 18.19
C TYR A 2 14.53 -10.90 16.65
N SER A 3 13.81 -11.85 16.04
CA SER A 3 13.67 -11.95 14.59
C SER A 3 12.98 -10.70 14.02
N LYS A 4 13.32 -10.28 12.80
CA LYS A 4 12.67 -9.18 12.07
C LYS A 4 11.14 -9.36 11.98
N ARG A 5 10.66 -10.61 12.01
CA ARG A 5 9.24 -10.98 12.10
C ARG A 5 8.60 -10.61 13.44
N HIS A 6 9.33 -10.73 14.55
CA HIS A 6 8.84 -10.29 15.87
C HIS A 6 8.63 -8.77 15.91
N TYR A 7 9.54 -8.01 15.32
CA TYR A 7 9.40 -6.55 15.19
C TYR A 7 8.17 -6.16 14.37
N LEU A 8 7.94 -6.82 13.22
CA LEU A 8 6.73 -6.61 12.41
C LEU A 8 5.44 -6.94 13.19
N ALA A 9 5.43 -8.03 13.95
CA ALA A 9 4.28 -8.39 14.78
C ALA A 9 4.01 -7.35 15.88
N LYS A 10 5.07 -6.87 16.55
CA LYS A 10 4.95 -5.83 17.58
C LYS A 10 4.41 -4.52 16.99
N ASN A 11 4.96 -4.07 15.87
CA ASN A 11 4.47 -2.88 15.18
C ASN A 11 3.02 -3.03 14.74
N LEU A 12 2.64 -4.21 14.21
CA LEU A 12 1.26 -4.50 13.86
C LEU A 12 0.35 -4.38 15.10
N LEU A 13 0.71 -4.97 16.24
CA LEU A 13 -0.09 -4.84 17.46
C LEU A 13 -0.26 -3.37 17.88
N GLU A 14 0.82 -2.58 17.89
CA GLU A 14 0.77 -1.16 18.25
C GLU A 14 -0.17 -0.38 17.32
N THR A 15 -0.08 -0.59 16.00
CA THR A 15 -0.94 0.10 15.04
C THR A 15 -2.40 -0.37 15.13
N GLU A 16 -2.65 -1.66 15.38
CA GLU A 16 -3.99 -2.24 15.54
C GLU A 16 -4.66 -1.78 16.84
N GLN A 17 -3.91 -1.62 17.94
CA GLN A 17 -4.40 -1.05 19.20
C GLN A 17 -4.80 0.41 19.02
N LYS A 18 -3.95 1.21 18.36
CA LYS A 18 -4.28 2.60 18.04
C LYS A 18 -5.56 2.70 17.20
N TYR A 19 -5.68 1.87 16.16
CA TYR A 19 -6.87 1.84 15.33
C TYR A 19 -8.13 1.40 16.10
N PHE A 20 -8.01 0.42 16.98
CA PHE A 20 -9.11 0.02 17.87
C PHE A 20 -9.60 1.20 18.74
N HIS A 21 -8.68 1.97 19.32
CA HIS A 21 -9.06 3.15 20.10
C HIS A 21 -9.78 4.21 19.25
N GLN A 22 -9.38 4.40 18.00
CA GLN A 22 -10.05 5.31 17.06
C GLN A 22 -11.46 4.84 16.69
N LEU A 23 -11.64 3.53 16.49
CA LEU A 23 -12.96 2.94 16.28
C LEU A 23 -13.87 3.11 17.50
N ARG A 24 -13.32 2.92 18.71
CA ARG A 24 -14.06 3.16 19.97
C ARG A 24 -14.46 4.62 20.14
N ALA A 25 -13.63 5.56 19.69
CA ALA A 25 -14.01 6.97 19.63
C ALA A 25 -15.22 7.18 18.72
N LEU A 26 -15.23 6.60 17.51
CA LEU A 26 -16.39 6.65 16.60
C LEU A 26 -17.65 6.01 17.20
N GLU A 27 -17.53 4.88 17.90
CA GLU A 27 -18.67 4.26 18.59
C GLU A 27 -19.27 5.18 19.66
N ARG A 28 -18.44 5.92 20.39
CA ARG A 28 -18.91 6.90 21.37
C ARG A 28 -19.67 8.04 20.71
N VAL A 29 -19.11 8.60 19.63
CA VAL A 29 -19.80 9.64 18.83
C VAL A 29 -21.16 9.12 18.33
N ASN A 30 -21.20 7.91 17.77
CA ASN A 30 -22.45 7.26 17.35
C ASN A 30 -23.45 7.13 18.52
N SER A 31 -22.97 6.76 19.71
CA SER A 31 -23.80 6.66 20.91
C SER A 31 -24.37 8.00 21.33
N SER A 32 -23.57 9.08 21.33
CA SER A 32 -24.01 10.44 21.61
C SER A 32 -25.10 10.90 20.62
N PHE A 33 -24.95 10.57 19.34
CA PHE A 33 -25.92 10.91 18.29
C PHE A 33 -27.24 10.17 18.53
N ARG A 34 -27.18 8.88 18.86
CA ARG A 34 -28.36 8.06 19.20
C ARG A 34 -29.06 8.55 20.47
N GLN A 35 -28.31 9.00 21.46
CA GLN A 35 -28.87 9.63 22.66
C GLN A 35 -29.57 10.95 22.33
N ASN A 36 -28.98 11.80 21.48
CA ASN A 36 -29.61 13.03 21.02
C ASN A 36 -30.93 12.75 20.27
N ILE A 37 -30.95 11.73 19.40
CA ILE A 37 -32.16 11.29 18.70
C ILE A 37 -33.26 10.87 19.69
N LYS A 38 -32.90 10.06 20.71
CA LYS A 38 -33.85 9.61 21.73
C LYS A 38 -34.40 10.76 22.58
N ALA A 39 -33.53 11.71 22.96
CA ALA A 39 -33.88 12.82 23.84
C ALA A 39 -34.78 13.86 23.13
N TYR A 40 -34.50 14.19 21.87
CA TYR A 40 -35.15 15.30 21.18
C TYR A 40 -36.17 14.86 20.10
N LYS A 41 -36.26 13.56 19.77
CA LYS A 41 -37.20 12.97 18.79
C LYS A 41 -37.31 13.82 17.51
N SER A 42 -38.43 14.52 17.32
CA SER A 42 -38.71 15.34 16.14
C SER A 42 -37.88 16.62 16.02
N LYS A 43 -37.19 17.04 17.10
CA LYS A 43 -36.26 18.17 17.15
C LYS A 43 -34.79 17.73 17.22
N SER A 44 -34.49 16.45 16.95
CA SER A 44 -33.11 15.96 16.96
C SER A 44 -32.27 16.68 15.91
N LEU A 45 -30.99 16.85 16.22
CA LEU A 45 -30.04 17.51 15.30
C LEU A 45 -29.78 16.66 14.05
N ILE A 46 -30.00 15.34 14.17
CA ILE A 46 -29.75 14.33 13.15
C ILE A 46 -30.86 13.29 13.20
N LYS A 47 -31.20 12.72 12.04
CA LYS A 47 -32.18 11.63 11.92
C LYS A 47 -31.51 10.26 12.11
N GLU A 48 -32.28 9.28 12.56
CA GLU A 48 -31.78 7.89 12.72
C GLU A 48 -31.17 7.33 11.42
N ASN A 49 -31.82 7.56 10.27
CA ASN A 49 -31.30 7.13 8.96
C ASN A 49 -29.95 7.79 8.62
N GLU A 50 -29.77 9.07 8.97
CA GLU A 50 -28.52 9.80 8.72
C GLU A 50 -27.39 9.27 9.62
N CYS A 51 -27.70 8.99 10.89
CA CYS A 51 -26.78 8.35 11.84
C CYS A 51 -26.36 6.96 11.36
N GLN A 52 -27.29 6.14 10.84
CA GLN A 52 -26.98 4.83 10.28
C GLN A 52 -26.09 4.90 9.04
N ILE A 53 -26.26 5.92 8.19
CA ILE A 53 -25.39 6.13 7.03
C ILE A 53 -23.99 6.58 7.49
N ILE A 54 -23.88 7.50 8.44
CA ILE A 54 -22.59 8.04 8.89
C ILE A 54 -21.75 6.98 9.61
N PHE A 55 -22.36 6.21 10.51
CA PHE A 55 -21.67 5.20 11.33
C PHE A 55 -21.94 3.77 10.86
N PHE A 56 -22.22 3.60 9.57
CA PHE A 56 -22.51 2.31 8.96
C PHE A 56 -21.41 1.29 9.31
N ARG A 57 -21.78 0.12 9.84
CA ARG A 57 -20.87 -1.01 10.17
C ARG A 57 -19.72 -0.72 11.15
N ILE A 58 -19.63 0.48 11.73
CA ILE A 58 -18.61 0.82 12.74
C ILE A 58 -18.63 -0.12 13.95
N PRO A 59 -19.79 -0.50 14.53
CA PRO A 59 -19.80 -1.41 15.68
C PRO A 59 -19.25 -2.80 15.34
N ASP A 60 -19.59 -3.32 14.16
CA ASP A 60 -19.09 -4.61 13.69
C ASP A 60 -17.57 -4.57 13.46
N LEU A 61 -17.07 -3.50 12.84
CA LEU A 61 -15.63 -3.28 12.65
C LEU A 61 -14.90 -3.22 13.99
N THR A 62 -15.48 -2.53 14.97
CA THR A 62 -14.89 -2.39 16.32
C THR A 62 -14.82 -3.72 17.04
N ARG A 63 -15.89 -4.53 16.98
CA ARG A 63 -15.92 -5.88 17.55
C ARG A 63 -14.84 -6.75 16.93
N ASN A 64 -14.76 -6.78 15.60
CA ASN A 64 -13.81 -7.64 14.90
C ASN A 64 -12.35 -7.18 15.14
N GLN A 65 -12.14 -5.87 15.22
CA GLN A 65 -10.84 -5.28 15.57
C GLN A 65 -10.39 -5.67 16.99
N ASN A 66 -11.31 -5.71 17.96
CA ASN A 66 -11.00 -6.16 19.32
C ASN A 66 -10.49 -7.60 19.33
N GLU A 67 -11.10 -8.50 18.54
CA GLU A 67 -10.66 -9.89 18.43
C GLU A 67 -9.27 -10.01 17.79
N ILE A 68 -8.97 -9.20 16.77
CA ILE A 68 -7.63 -9.12 16.17
C ILE A 68 -6.59 -8.69 17.22
N VAL A 69 -6.86 -7.60 17.96
CA VAL A 69 -5.94 -7.08 18.97
C VAL A 69 -5.72 -8.09 20.10
N LYS A 70 -6.78 -8.74 20.61
CA LYS A 70 -6.65 -9.79 21.63
C LYS A 70 -5.78 -10.93 21.15
N LYS A 71 -6.04 -11.44 19.95
CA LYS A 71 -5.30 -12.58 19.38
C LYS A 71 -3.84 -12.23 19.13
N LEU A 72 -3.55 -11.04 18.60
CA LEU A 72 -2.19 -10.52 18.44
C LEU A 72 -1.46 -10.36 19.79
N THR A 73 -2.15 -9.84 20.81
CA THR A 73 -1.57 -9.65 22.15
C THR A 73 -1.18 -10.98 22.78
N LEU A 74 -2.07 -11.99 22.72
CA LEU A 74 -1.78 -13.33 23.22
C LEU A 74 -0.61 -13.96 22.47
N LYS A 75 -0.58 -13.79 21.14
CA LYS A 75 0.47 -14.36 20.30
C LYS A 75 1.84 -13.73 20.54
N LEU A 76 1.90 -12.44 20.81
CA LEU A 76 3.14 -11.74 21.12
C LEU A 76 3.69 -12.09 22.51
N ARG A 77 2.83 -12.48 23.46
CA ARG A 77 3.27 -12.91 24.79
C ARG A 77 4.08 -14.21 24.71
N ASP A 78 3.63 -15.15 23.90
CA ASP A 78 4.21 -16.50 23.78
C ASP A 78 4.98 -16.64 22.44
N TRP A 79 5.61 -15.57 21.97
CA TRP A 79 6.24 -15.50 20.65
C TRP A 79 7.50 -16.37 20.52
N SER A 80 7.52 -17.23 19.50
CA SER A 80 8.64 -18.09 19.13
C SER A 80 9.14 -17.82 17.71
N THR A 81 10.30 -18.38 17.33
CA THR A 81 10.83 -18.28 15.95
C THR A 81 9.93 -18.95 14.90
N ASP A 82 9.16 -19.96 15.32
CA ASP A 82 8.21 -20.71 14.49
C ASP A 82 6.79 -20.16 14.55
N SER A 83 6.59 -19.02 15.24
CA SER A 83 5.29 -18.37 15.31
C SER A 83 4.82 -17.92 13.94
N THR A 84 3.56 -18.22 13.67
CA THR A 84 2.90 -17.99 12.37
C THR A 84 2.15 -16.67 12.34
N PHE A 85 1.91 -16.09 11.15
CA PHE A 85 0.95 -14.99 10.98
C PHE A 85 -0.37 -15.44 10.39
N THR A 86 -0.46 -16.69 9.92
CA THR A 86 -1.59 -17.21 9.15
C THR A 86 -2.93 -16.99 9.85
N ASP A 87 -3.01 -17.30 11.13
CA ASP A 87 -4.23 -17.21 11.96
C ASP A 87 -4.69 -15.76 12.24
N ILE A 88 -3.77 -14.80 12.26
CA ILE A 88 -4.07 -13.37 12.38
C ILE A 88 -4.53 -12.83 11.02
N ILE A 89 -3.77 -13.09 9.96
CA ILE A 89 -4.10 -12.62 8.62
C ILE A 89 -5.40 -13.25 8.13
N TRP A 90 -5.68 -14.51 8.48
CA TRP A 90 -6.96 -15.15 8.22
C TRP A 90 -8.11 -14.40 8.90
N LEU A 91 -7.94 -13.99 10.16
CA LEU A 91 -8.97 -13.22 10.86
C LEU A 91 -9.22 -11.85 10.20
N ILE A 92 -8.15 -11.19 9.74
CA ILE A 92 -8.26 -9.93 8.99
C ILE A 92 -8.97 -10.16 7.64
N LYS A 93 -8.61 -11.23 6.94
CA LYS A 93 -9.21 -11.65 5.67
C LYS A 93 -10.72 -11.87 5.78
N GLU A 94 -11.18 -12.55 6.83
CA GLU A 94 -12.62 -12.76 7.06
C GLU A 94 -13.40 -11.44 7.22
N ASN A 95 -12.72 -10.36 7.62
CA ASN A 95 -13.32 -9.04 7.75
C ASN A 95 -13.34 -8.24 6.43
N LEU A 96 -12.69 -8.71 5.35
CA LEU A 96 -12.54 -7.91 4.13
C LEU A 96 -13.87 -7.48 3.51
N LYS A 97 -14.88 -8.36 3.53
CA LYS A 97 -16.22 -8.03 3.02
C LYS A 97 -16.87 -6.89 3.84
N LEU A 98 -16.68 -6.90 5.15
CA LEU A 98 -17.18 -5.85 6.03
C LEU A 98 -16.53 -4.49 5.71
N TYR A 99 -15.21 -4.49 5.48
CA TYR A 99 -14.53 -3.28 5.05
C TYR A 99 -14.96 -2.83 3.64
N GLU A 100 -15.19 -3.75 2.71
CA GLU A 100 -15.72 -3.42 1.37
C GLU A 100 -17.06 -2.71 1.46
N GLU A 101 -18.01 -3.24 2.23
CA GLU A 101 -19.31 -2.63 2.50
C GLU A 101 -19.15 -1.23 3.12
N TYR A 102 -18.25 -1.08 4.08
CA TYR A 102 -17.95 0.20 4.72
C TYR A 102 -17.42 1.23 3.72
N ILE A 103 -16.37 0.88 2.96
CA ILE A 103 -15.70 1.79 2.02
C ILE A 103 -16.66 2.24 0.92
N ASN A 104 -17.51 1.33 0.43
CA ASN A 104 -18.55 1.68 -0.55
C ASN A 104 -19.54 2.74 -0.03
N ASN A 105 -19.81 2.77 1.28
CA ASN A 105 -20.67 3.77 1.91
C ASN A 105 -19.90 5.03 2.37
N TYR A 106 -18.58 4.96 2.56
CA TYR A 106 -17.77 6.04 3.13
C TYR A 106 -17.97 7.39 2.43
N THR A 107 -17.97 7.43 1.09
CA THR A 107 -18.18 8.70 0.37
C THR A 107 -19.54 9.33 0.69
N ARG A 108 -20.59 8.52 0.80
CA ARG A 108 -21.93 8.97 1.18
C ARG A 108 -21.96 9.48 2.62
N ALA A 109 -21.37 8.72 3.54
CA ALA A 109 -21.23 9.11 4.95
C ALA A 109 -20.51 10.45 5.08
N ARG A 110 -19.41 10.63 4.35
CA ARG A 110 -18.61 11.85 4.38
C ARG A 110 -19.37 13.06 3.84
N MET A 111 -19.99 12.93 2.67
CA MET A 111 -20.79 14.01 2.07
C MET A 111 -21.96 14.42 2.98
N LEU A 112 -22.61 13.44 3.60
CA LEU A 112 -23.73 13.70 4.51
C LEU A 112 -23.26 14.44 5.77
N LEU A 113 -22.15 14.01 6.38
CA LEU A 113 -21.59 14.69 7.55
C LEU A 113 -21.19 16.13 7.21
N ASP A 114 -20.49 16.34 6.09
CA ASP A 114 -20.09 17.68 5.64
C ASP A 114 -21.30 18.58 5.32
N HIS A 115 -22.39 18.01 4.80
CA HIS A 115 -23.63 18.74 4.59
C HIS A 115 -24.28 19.15 5.91
N LEU A 116 -24.39 18.22 6.87
CA LEU A 116 -25.00 18.47 8.19
C LEU A 116 -24.26 19.56 8.96
N ILE A 117 -22.93 19.56 8.91
CA ILE A 117 -22.09 20.60 9.54
C ILE A 117 -22.30 21.98 8.89
N LYS A 118 -22.67 22.05 7.60
CA LYS A 118 -22.97 23.31 6.91
C LYS A 118 -24.40 23.81 7.11
N THR A 119 -25.29 23.04 7.73
CA THR A 119 -26.67 23.47 7.99
C THR A 119 -26.76 24.49 9.11
N LYS A 120 -27.92 25.14 9.29
CA LYS A 120 -28.18 26.10 10.38
C LYS A 120 -28.01 25.51 11.79
N GLN A 121 -27.97 24.18 11.92
CA GLN A 121 -27.74 23.47 13.19
C GLN A 121 -26.28 22.96 13.31
N GLY A 122 -25.42 23.32 12.36
CA GLY A 122 -24.04 22.87 12.24
C GLY A 122 -23.17 23.17 13.46
N ASP A 123 -23.32 24.34 14.08
CA ASP A 123 -22.53 24.72 15.25
C ASP A 123 -22.83 23.80 16.45
N ARG A 124 -24.11 23.54 16.72
CA ARG A 124 -24.54 22.61 17.79
C ARG A 124 -24.08 21.18 17.52
N LEU A 125 -24.06 20.79 16.24
CA LEU A 125 -23.55 19.49 15.83
C LEU A 125 -22.04 19.39 16.00
N ALA A 126 -21.30 20.45 15.64
CA ALA A 126 -19.87 20.55 15.83
C ALA A 126 -19.48 20.50 17.31
N ASP A 127 -20.26 21.14 18.17
CA ASP A 127 -20.07 21.07 19.63
C ASP A 127 -20.32 19.65 20.16
N LEU A 128 -21.39 18.99 19.72
CA LEU A 128 -21.67 17.58 20.08
C LEU A 128 -20.54 16.65 19.63
N LEU A 129 -20.02 16.85 18.42
CA LEU A 129 -18.88 16.12 17.87
C LEU A 129 -17.62 16.36 18.70
N LYS A 130 -17.30 17.63 19.03
CA LYS A 130 -16.14 18.00 19.84
C LYS A 130 -16.19 17.38 21.23
N VAL A 131 -17.31 17.52 21.94
CA VAL A 131 -17.49 16.94 23.30
C VAL A 131 -17.30 15.42 23.26
N SER A 132 -17.87 14.75 22.26
CA SER A 132 -17.75 13.30 22.12
C SER A 132 -16.31 12.84 21.81
N ILE A 133 -15.47 13.70 21.21
CA ILE A 133 -14.06 13.41 20.90
C ILE A 133 -13.12 13.82 22.05
N THR A 134 -13.37 14.93 22.74
CA THR A 134 -12.48 15.42 23.82
C THR A 134 -12.44 14.48 25.03
N GLU A 135 -13.49 13.67 25.22
CA GLU A 135 -13.54 12.56 26.17
C GLU A 135 -12.68 11.34 25.74
N THR A 136 -12.04 11.40 24.58
CA THR A 136 -11.15 10.36 24.04
C THR A 136 -9.69 10.76 24.12
N ARG A 137 -8.78 9.81 23.92
CA ARG A 137 -7.34 10.07 23.84
C ARG A 137 -6.93 10.81 22.54
N GLU A 138 -7.87 11.04 21.62
CA GLU A 138 -7.67 11.61 20.29
C GLU A 138 -8.16 13.07 20.22
N LYS A 139 -7.70 13.92 21.16
CA LYS A 139 -8.29 15.24 21.44
C LYS A 139 -8.28 16.25 20.28
N ASP A 140 -7.50 16.00 19.24
CA ASP A 140 -7.33 16.91 18.09
C ASP A 140 -7.77 16.30 16.73
N ILE A 141 -8.40 15.12 16.73
CA ILE A 141 -8.81 14.47 15.48
C ILE A 141 -10.27 14.81 15.15
N MET A 142 -10.52 15.32 13.94
CA MET A 142 -11.89 15.53 13.47
C MET A 142 -12.60 14.20 13.20
N VAL A 143 -13.91 14.11 13.45
CA VAL A 143 -14.69 12.88 13.16
C VAL A 143 -14.59 12.49 11.69
N GLN A 144 -14.53 13.49 10.81
CA GLN A 144 -14.14 13.38 9.42
C GLN A 144 -12.93 12.48 9.16
N ASP A 145 -11.85 12.66 9.94
CA ASP A 145 -10.60 11.93 9.78
C ASP A 145 -10.67 10.56 10.43
N LEU A 146 -11.42 10.43 11.53
CA LEU A 146 -11.72 9.14 12.14
C LEU A 146 -12.49 8.23 11.18
N LEU A 147 -13.49 8.76 10.46
CA LEU A 147 -14.28 8.02 9.48
C LEU A 147 -13.44 7.49 8.30
N TYR A 148 -12.31 8.13 8.00
CA TYR A 148 -11.37 7.67 6.98
C TYR A 148 -10.48 6.51 7.46
N LYS A 149 -10.27 6.34 8.78
CA LYS A 149 -9.35 5.33 9.32
C LYS A 149 -9.61 3.90 8.85
N PRO A 150 -10.85 3.41 8.69
CA PRO A 150 -11.07 2.07 8.15
C PRO A 150 -10.63 1.92 6.69
N VAL A 151 -10.70 2.99 5.89
CA VAL A 151 -10.23 3.00 4.49
C VAL A 151 -8.70 2.85 4.47
N ASP A 152 -8.03 3.70 5.27
CA ASP A 152 -6.57 3.68 5.44
C ASP A 152 -6.08 2.33 6.01
N ARG A 153 -6.82 1.76 6.95
CA ARG A 153 -6.49 0.48 7.59
C ARG A 153 -6.47 -0.67 6.60
N MET A 154 -7.43 -0.75 5.66
CA MET A 154 -7.41 -1.78 4.62
C MET A 154 -6.12 -1.71 3.79
N THR A 155 -5.69 -0.50 3.41
CA THR A 155 -4.43 -0.34 2.67
C THR A 155 -3.20 -0.71 3.51
N HIS A 156 -3.23 -0.40 4.81
CA HIS A 156 -2.16 -0.76 5.73
C HIS A 156 -2.02 -2.27 5.90
N HIS A 157 -3.11 -3.02 6.06
CA HIS A 157 -3.06 -4.49 6.22
C HIS A 157 -2.39 -5.19 5.03
N ILE A 158 -2.50 -4.62 3.83
CA ILE A 158 -1.89 -5.16 2.60
C ILE A 158 -0.39 -4.91 2.61
N SER A 159 0.02 -3.69 2.95
CA SER A 159 1.44 -3.37 3.11
C SER A 159 2.10 -4.25 4.17
N VAL A 160 1.43 -4.45 5.32
CA VAL A 160 1.96 -5.32 6.38
C VAL A 160 2.05 -6.77 5.91
N LEU A 161 1.06 -7.27 5.18
CA LEU A 161 1.09 -8.61 4.61
C LEU A 161 2.27 -8.78 3.64
N ASP A 162 2.51 -7.80 2.76
CA ASP A 162 3.66 -7.77 1.85
C ASP A 162 4.99 -7.83 2.60
N ASP A 163 5.11 -7.04 3.68
CA ASP A 163 6.31 -7.00 4.50
C ASP A 163 6.54 -8.31 5.26
N ILE A 164 5.48 -8.93 5.78
CA ILE A 164 5.56 -10.24 6.45
C ILE A 164 6.01 -11.31 5.45
N ILE A 165 5.42 -11.36 4.24
CA ILE A 165 5.80 -12.33 3.20
C ILE A 165 7.26 -12.15 2.80
N ARG A 166 7.71 -10.89 2.60
CA ARG A 166 9.09 -10.58 2.22
C ARG A 166 10.12 -11.08 3.25
N HIS A 167 9.74 -11.13 4.52
CA HIS A 167 10.61 -11.56 5.62
C HIS A 167 10.30 -12.99 6.13
N THR A 168 9.49 -13.75 5.38
CA THR A 168 9.18 -15.15 5.68
C THR A 168 9.91 -16.05 4.67
N PRO A 169 10.80 -16.97 5.12
CA PRO A 169 11.47 -17.91 4.24
C PRO A 169 10.48 -18.78 3.45
N SER A 170 10.81 -19.15 2.22
CA SER A 170 9.97 -20.02 1.38
C SER A 170 9.76 -21.42 1.95
N THR A 171 10.65 -21.88 2.84
CA THR A 171 10.54 -23.15 3.56
C THR A 171 9.62 -23.10 4.77
N HIS A 172 9.12 -21.92 5.15
CA HIS A 172 8.25 -21.76 6.31
C HIS A 172 6.79 -22.05 5.96
N ASN A 173 6.06 -22.76 6.83
CA ASN A 173 4.64 -23.12 6.69
C ASN A 173 3.65 -21.95 6.49
N ASP A 174 4.11 -20.70 6.63
CA ASP A 174 3.30 -19.50 6.42
C ASP A 174 3.31 -19.05 4.96
N TYR A 175 4.41 -19.33 4.22
CA TYR A 175 4.70 -18.65 2.97
C TYR A 175 3.57 -18.80 1.95
N ASP A 176 3.16 -20.04 1.67
CA ASP A 176 2.10 -20.34 0.69
C ASP A 176 0.73 -19.81 1.13
N LYS A 177 0.41 -19.92 2.43
CA LYS A 177 -0.88 -19.46 2.98
C LYS A 177 -1.00 -17.95 2.93
N LEU A 178 0.05 -17.23 3.31
CA LEU A 178 0.09 -15.77 3.26
C LEU A 178 0.01 -15.26 1.82
N ARG A 179 0.70 -15.92 0.88
CA ARG A 179 0.59 -15.66 -0.57
C ARG A 179 -0.84 -15.82 -1.08
N SER A 180 -1.52 -16.90 -0.68
CA SER A 180 -2.92 -17.14 -1.06
C SER A 180 -3.83 -16.02 -0.54
N TYR A 181 -3.68 -15.63 0.73
CA TYR A 181 -4.45 -14.54 1.31
C TYR A 181 -4.17 -13.21 0.60
N GLN A 182 -2.91 -12.92 0.25
CA GLN A 182 -2.51 -11.71 -0.47
C GLN A 182 -3.35 -11.48 -1.73
N SER A 183 -3.58 -12.52 -2.54
CA SER A 183 -4.41 -12.43 -3.74
C SER A 183 -5.86 -12.02 -3.44
N GLU A 184 -6.42 -12.45 -2.31
CA GLU A 184 -7.78 -12.07 -1.91
C GLU A 184 -7.87 -10.61 -1.46
N PHE A 185 -6.87 -10.12 -0.71
CA PHE A 185 -6.79 -8.71 -0.34
C PHE A 185 -6.71 -7.81 -1.58
N TRP A 186 -5.86 -8.16 -2.56
CA TRP A 186 -5.75 -7.43 -3.82
C TRP A 186 -7.06 -7.45 -4.62
N ARG A 187 -7.78 -8.57 -4.62
CA ARG A 187 -9.09 -8.68 -5.28
C ARG A 187 -10.10 -7.71 -4.68
N VAL A 188 -10.19 -7.62 -3.35
CA VAL A 188 -11.13 -6.70 -2.67
C VAL A 188 -10.76 -5.24 -2.93
N LEU A 189 -9.47 -4.88 -2.86
CA LEU A 189 -9.03 -3.54 -3.27
C LEU A 189 -9.41 -3.21 -4.71
N ALA A 190 -9.24 -4.15 -5.64
CA ALA A 190 -9.60 -3.96 -7.04
C ALA A 190 -11.11 -3.76 -7.21
N THR A 191 -11.95 -4.50 -6.47
CA THR A 191 -13.41 -4.34 -6.47
C THR A 191 -13.83 -2.98 -5.95
N VAL A 192 -13.29 -2.58 -4.80
CA VAL A 192 -13.53 -1.26 -4.20
C VAL A 192 -13.12 -0.15 -5.18
N ASN A 193 -11.93 -0.25 -5.78
CA ASN A 193 -11.47 0.73 -6.77
C ASN A 193 -12.38 0.79 -8.00
N LYS A 194 -12.85 -0.34 -8.54
CA LYS A 194 -13.80 -0.37 -9.67
C LYS A 194 -15.17 0.22 -9.32
N GLY A 195 -15.67 -0.03 -8.10
CA GLY A 195 -16.94 0.53 -7.61
C GLY A 195 -16.92 2.05 -7.49
N HIS A 196 -15.78 2.63 -7.08
CA HIS A 196 -15.60 4.09 -7.00
C HIS A 196 -15.39 4.75 -8.36
N VAL A 197 -14.69 4.09 -9.30
CA VAL A 197 -14.49 4.59 -10.68
C VAL A 197 -15.80 4.60 -11.47
N SER A 198 -16.60 3.53 -11.36
CA SER A 198 -17.90 3.45 -12.05
C SER A 198 -18.96 4.41 -11.50
N LYS A 199 -18.89 4.78 -10.21
CA LYS A 199 -19.82 5.71 -9.56
C LYS A 199 -19.32 7.16 -9.51
N GLY A 200 -18.22 7.50 -10.19
CA GLY A 200 -17.66 8.86 -10.24
C GLY A 200 -17.31 9.48 -8.87
N THR A 201 -17.24 8.68 -7.81
CA THR A 201 -17.21 9.14 -6.41
C THR A 201 -15.80 9.33 -5.85
N ARG A 202 -14.78 9.04 -6.66
CA ARG A 202 -13.42 9.48 -6.43
C ARG A 202 -13.07 10.45 -7.55
N LYS A 203 -12.78 11.72 -7.19
CA LYS A 203 -11.54 12.28 -7.73
C LYS A 203 -10.45 11.36 -7.19
N VAL A 204 -10.16 10.29 -7.93
CA VAL A 204 -8.86 9.62 -7.81
C VAL A 204 -7.91 10.81 -7.85
N GLN A 205 -7.10 10.99 -6.81
CA GLN A 205 -5.96 11.90 -6.89
C GLN A 205 -5.34 11.54 -8.22
N GLU A 206 -5.49 12.38 -9.25
CA GLU A 206 -5.10 12.00 -10.61
C GLU A 206 -3.65 11.61 -10.44
N LYS A 207 -3.37 10.30 -10.52
CA LYS A 207 -2.01 9.82 -10.40
C LYS A 207 -1.39 10.36 -11.66
N GLU A 208 -0.72 11.49 -11.52
CA GLU A 208 -0.26 12.26 -12.63
C GLU A 208 0.64 11.33 -13.42
N ILE A 209 0.22 11.03 -14.65
CA ILE A 209 1.04 10.26 -15.55
C ILE A 209 2.13 11.23 -15.97
N ILE A 210 3.27 11.12 -15.29
CA ILE A 210 4.46 11.91 -15.60
C ILE A 210 4.89 11.60 -17.02
N LYS A 211 4.89 10.32 -17.40
CA LYS A 211 5.27 9.87 -18.73
C LYS A 211 4.68 8.51 -19.06
N SER A 212 4.39 8.27 -20.33
CA SER A 212 4.05 6.94 -20.82
C SER A 212 4.68 6.72 -22.20
N GLY A 213 4.98 5.48 -22.53
CA GLY A 213 5.59 5.15 -23.82
C GLY A 213 5.92 3.68 -23.98
N TYR A 214 6.33 3.32 -25.19
CA TYR A 214 6.83 1.99 -25.47
C TYR A 214 8.31 1.87 -25.11
N VAL A 215 8.66 0.80 -24.42
CA VAL A 215 10.04 0.45 -24.07
C VAL A 215 10.31 -1.01 -24.40
N THR A 216 11.57 -1.32 -24.64
CA THR A 216 12.02 -2.70 -24.83
C THR A 216 12.53 -3.24 -23.50
N GLU A 217 11.80 -4.18 -22.93
CA GLU A 217 12.21 -4.93 -21.75
C GLU A 217 13.23 -6.01 -22.18
N GLU A 218 14.45 -5.91 -21.69
CA GLU A 218 15.51 -6.92 -21.86
C GLU A 218 15.41 -7.92 -20.69
N ILE A 219 14.90 -9.12 -20.98
CA ILE A 219 14.67 -10.18 -19.97
C ILE A 219 15.91 -11.09 -19.87
N SER A 220 16.62 -11.26 -20.98
CA SER A 220 17.91 -11.94 -21.09
C SER A 220 18.69 -11.37 -22.29
N ASP A 221 19.96 -11.73 -22.44
CA ASP A 221 20.81 -11.26 -23.56
C ASP A 221 20.20 -11.54 -24.95
N THR A 222 19.34 -12.55 -25.05
CA THR A 222 18.68 -12.97 -26.29
C THR A 222 17.19 -12.63 -26.36
N GLU A 223 16.53 -12.31 -25.24
CA GLU A 223 15.08 -12.11 -25.20
C GLU A 223 14.70 -10.66 -24.89
N LYS A 224 14.10 -9.99 -25.88
CA LYS A 224 13.62 -8.61 -25.81
C LYS A 224 12.12 -8.57 -26.05
N LYS A 225 11.37 -7.89 -25.19
CA LYS A 225 9.91 -7.77 -25.31
C LYS A 225 9.49 -6.31 -25.35
N LEU A 226 8.66 -5.96 -26.34
CA LEU A 226 8.03 -4.64 -26.41
C LEU A 226 6.96 -4.53 -25.32
N ARG A 227 7.02 -3.45 -24.55
CA ARG A 227 6.12 -3.14 -23.44
C ARG A 227 5.65 -1.71 -23.52
N TYR A 228 4.41 -1.49 -23.10
CA TYR A 228 3.91 -0.14 -22.84
C TYR A 228 4.07 0.14 -21.34
N VAL A 229 4.85 1.16 -21.00
CA VAL A 229 5.17 1.50 -19.62
C VAL A 229 4.61 2.88 -19.28
N ILE A 230 3.99 2.97 -18.10
CA ILE A 230 3.44 4.19 -17.53
C ILE A 230 4.24 4.52 -16.26
N LEU A 231 4.82 5.71 -16.24
CA LEU A 231 5.46 6.31 -15.07
C LEU A 231 4.45 7.26 -14.42
N SER A 232 4.14 6.97 -13.17
CA SER A 232 3.37 7.85 -12.28
C SER A 232 4.23 8.34 -11.13
N ASN A 233 3.72 9.28 -10.35
CA ASN A 233 4.35 9.82 -9.15
C ASN A 233 4.74 8.78 -8.07
N GLU A 234 4.11 7.61 -8.04
CA GLU A 234 4.33 6.61 -6.97
C GLU A 234 4.81 5.25 -7.50
N MET A 235 4.64 4.98 -8.80
CA MET A 235 4.93 3.66 -9.38
C MET A 235 5.20 3.70 -10.88
N ILE A 236 5.92 2.68 -11.35
CA ILE A 236 6.07 2.30 -12.76
C ILE A 236 5.16 1.10 -13.02
N LEU A 237 4.32 1.18 -14.05
CA LEU A 237 3.42 0.12 -14.48
C LEU A 237 3.81 -0.37 -15.87
N CYS A 238 3.94 -1.68 -16.05
CA CYS A 238 4.28 -2.31 -17.34
C CYS A 238 3.12 -3.14 -17.86
N MET A 239 2.78 -2.92 -19.12
CA MET A 239 1.63 -3.50 -19.80
C MET A 239 2.05 -4.12 -21.12
N LYS A 240 1.42 -5.23 -21.48
CA LYS A 240 1.49 -5.84 -22.82
C LYS A 240 0.17 -5.57 -23.55
N PRO A 241 0.18 -4.95 -24.74
CA PRO A 241 -1.02 -4.91 -25.56
C PRO A 241 -1.38 -6.33 -26.01
N THR A 242 -2.56 -6.81 -25.63
CA THR A 242 -3.07 -8.13 -26.00
C THR A 242 -3.96 -8.06 -27.24
N ASN A 243 -4.66 -6.93 -27.45
CA ASN A 243 -5.44 -6.69 -28.65
C ASN A 243 -5.60 -5.19 -28.96
N MET A 244 -4.94 -4.72 -30.02
CA MET A 244 -4.95 -3.30 -30.42
C MET A 244 -6.35 -2.79 -30.83
N LYS A 245 -7.26 -3.67 -31.28
CA LYS A 245 -8.63 -3.29 -31.68
C LYS A 245 -9.59 -3.13 -30.50
N LYS A 246 -9.35 -3.83 -29.39
CA LYS A 246 -10.20 -3.79 -28.17
C LYS A 246 -9.63 -2.95 -27.03
N ARG A 247 -8.46 -2.31 -27.22
CA ARG A 247 -7.72 -1.60 -26.17
C ARG A 247 -7.53 -2.44 -24.89
N GLU A 248 -7.43 -3.75 -25.04
CA GLU A 248 -7.15 -4.65 -23.92
C GLU A 248 -5.65 -4.63 -23.64
N LEU A 249 -5.31 -4.26 -22.42
CA LEU A 249 -3.95 -4.19 -21.90
C LEU A 249 -3.82 -5.18 -20.75
N ASP A 250 -2.84 -6.07 -20.85
CA ASP A 250 -2.53 -7.04 -19.81
C ASP A 250 -1.36 -6.53 -18.97
N VAL A 251 -1.57 -6.37 -17.66
CA VAL A 251 -0.54 -5.88 -16.74
C VAL A 251 0.47 -7.01 -16.51
N LYS A 252 1.75 -6.75 -16.81
CA LYS A 252 2.82 -7.74 -16.61
C LYS A 252 3.50 -7.58 -15.25
N TRP A 253 3.77 -6.35 -14.84
CA TRP A 253 4.34 -6.05 -13.54
C TRP A 253 4.16 -4.58 -13.20
N PHE A 254 4.35 -4.24 -11.92
CA PHE A 254 4.45 -2.87 -11.44
C PHE A 254 5.59 -2.79 -10.40
N ILE A 255 6.21 -1.61 -10.29
CA ILE A 255 7.28 -1.35 -9.34
C ILE A 255 6.99 -0.01 -8.64
N PRO A 256 6.79 0.04 -7.32
CA PRO A 256 6.72 1.29 -6.58
C PRO A 256 8.02 2.09 -6.73
N LEU A 257 7.96 3.41 -6.92
CA LEU A 257 9.15 4.23 -7.18
C LEU A 257 10.17 4.16 -6.06
N ASN A 258 9.74 4.01 -4.80
CA ASN A 258 10.63 3.84 -3.65
C ASN A 258 11.51 2.57 -3.73
N ASN A 259 11.17 1.64 -4.62
CA ASN A 259 11.91 0.40 -4.86
C ASN A 259 12.66 0.42 -6.21
N VAL A 260 12.70 1.56 -6.91
CA VAL A 260 13.39 1.72 -8.19
C VAL A 260 14.77 2.34 -7.96
N ASN A 261 15.81 1.67 -8.43
CA ASN A 261 17.14 2.25 -8.56
C ASN A 261 17.44 2.44 -10.06
N VAL A 262 17.64 3.69 -10.49
CA VAL A 262 17.91 4.01 -11.88
C VAL A 262 19.41 4.00 -12.10
N GLN A 263 19.90 2.97 -12.78
CA GLN A 263 21.26 2.94 -13.29
C GLN A 263 21.26 3.43 -14.73
N LEU A 264 21.90 4.56 -14.98
CA LEU A 264 22.21 4.99 -16.33
C LEU A 264 23.33 4.09 -16.86
N ARG A 265 22.99 3.16 -17.77
CA ARG A 265 24.02 2.47 -18.56
C ARG A 265 24.63 3.50 -19.52
N GLU A 266 25.95 3.67 -19.44
CA GLU A 266 26.72 4.39 -20.45
C GLU A 266 26.34 3.86 -21.84
N THR A 267 26.09 4.77 -22.78
CA THR A 267 25.64 4.42 -24.13
C THR A 267 26.63 3.47 -24.80
N LYS A 268 26.14 2.59 -25.68
CA LYS A 268 27.00 1.68 -26.47
C LYS A 268 28.18 2.39 -27.16
N GLU A 269 28.03 3.69 -27.46
CA GLU A 269 29.06 4.56 -28.01
C GLU A 269 30.23 4.82 -27.02
N GLN A 270 29.95 5.07 -25.74
CA GLN A 270 30.99 5.28 -24.72
C GLN A 270 31.76 3.98 -24.42
N ILE A 271 31.05 2.85 -24.34
CA ILE A 271 31.69 1.52 -24.18
C ILE A 271 32.55 1.17 -25.40
N SER A 272 32.09 1.51 -26.61
CA SER A 272 32.87 1.32 -27.85
C SER A 272 34.12 2.19 -27.87
N MET A 273 34.01 3.47 -27.49
CA MET A 273 35.16 4.38 -27.39
C MET A 273 36.15 3.92 -26.33
N ALA A 274 35.69 3.55 -25.14
CA ALA A 274 36.55 3.05 -24.06
C ALA A 274 37.27 1.76 -24.47
N LYS A 275 36.59 0.84 -25.18
CA LYS A 275 37.22 -0.36 -25.74
C LYS A 275 38.24 -0.02 -26.82
N LYS A 276 37.96 0.96 -27.69
CA LYS A 276 38.89 1.40 -28.75
C LYS A 276 40.12 2.09 -28.16
N THR A 277 39.95 2.92 -27.14
CA THR A 277 41.06 3.56 -26.40
C THR A 277 41.93 2.52 -25.70
N ARG A 278 41.31 1.51 -25.05
CA ARG A 278 42.05 0.41 -24.41
C ARG A 278 42.77 -0.47 -25.42
N MET A 279 42.20 -0.73 -26.59
CA MET A 279 42.85 -1.45 -27.68
C MET A 279 44.10 -0.71 -28.16
N ASN A 280 43.97 0.59 -28.44
CA ASN A 280 45.09 1.42 -28.88
C ASN A 280 46.22 1.51 -27.84
N GLN A 281 45.90 1.38 -26.56
CA GLN A 281 46.89 1.41 -25.48
C GLN A 281 47.65 0.09 -25.38
N LEU A 282 46.97 -1.04 -25.54
CA LEU A 282 47.61 -2.35 -25.65
C LEU A 282 48.48 -2.46 -26.91
N ASP A 283 48.05 -1.89 -28.04
CA ASP A 283 48.86 -1.86 -29.26
C ASP A 283 50.17 -1.08 -29.06
N LYS A 284 50.14 0.01 -28.27
CA LYS A 284 51.36 0.75 -27.91
C LYS A 284 52.27 -0.07 -27.00
N GLU A 285 51.72 -0.71 -25.97
CA GLU A 285 52.49 -1.59 -25.07
C GLU A 285 53.14 -2.76 -25.83
N ILE A 286 52.45 -3.34 -26.82
CA ILE A 286 53.01 -4.39 -27.68
C ILE A 286 54.19 -3.87 -28.51
N VAL A 287 54.08 -2.65 -29.05
CA VAL A 287 55.18 -2.04 -29.82
C VAL A 287 56.39 -1.77 -28.93
N GLU A 288 56.18 -1.25 -27.72
CA GLU A 288 57.25 -0.99 -26.75
C GLU A 288 57.94 -2.29 -26.32
N LEU A 289 57.17 -3.33 -25.98
CA LEU A 289 57.70 -4.65 -25.63
C LEU A 289 58.49 -5.27 -26.79
N ASN A 290 58.02 -5.14 -28.03
CA ASN A 290 58.76 -5.64 -29.20
C ASN A 290 60.07 -4.88 -29.44
N GLN A 291 60.12 -3.58 -29.11
CA GLN A 291 61.35 -2.80 -29.18
C GLN A 291 62.35 -3.21 -28.09
N GLU A 292 61.89 -3.51 -26.88
CA GLU A 292 62.72 -4.05 -25.80
C GLU A 292 63.27 -5.43 -26.14
N ILE A 293 62.43 -6.33 -26.67
CA ILE A 293 62.86 -7.66 -27.12
C ILE A 293 63.92 -7.56 -28.23
N SER A 294 63.75 -6.62 -29.17
CA SER A 294 64.73 -6.38 -30.24
C SER A 294 66.07 -5.87 -29.69
N LYS A 295 66.06 -4.97 -28.70
CA LYS A 295 67.26 -4.48 -28.02
C LYS A 295 68.00 -5.59 -27.25
N HIS A 296 67.29 -6.41 -26.48
CA HIS A 296 67.93 -7.53 -25.77
C HIS A 296 68.48 -8.60 -26.72
N SER A 297 67.82 -8.84 -27.87
CA SER A 297 68.34 -9.77 -28.89
C SER A 297 69.58 -9.26 -29.65
N SER A 298 69.88 -7.96 -29.56
CA SER A 298 71.10 -7.35 -30.10
C SER A 298 72.22 -7.25 -29.06
N GLU A 299 71.90 -7.15 -27.77
CA GLU A 299 72.85 -7.21 -26.66
C GLU A 299 73.37 -8.64 -26.37
N GLU A 300 72.62 -9.69 -26.73
CA GLU A 300 73.07 -11.10 -26.60
C GLU A 300 73.97 -11.59 -27.75
N LYS A 301 74.28 -10.75 -28.75
CA LYS A 301 75.10 -11.12 -29.93
C LYS A 301 76.48 -10.47 -30.00
N ASP A 302 76.83 -9.64 -29.01
CA ASP A 302 78.18 -9.13 -28.77
C ASP A 302 78.83 -9.84 -27.57
#